data_AF-A0A3P8K6E7-F1
#
_entry.id   AF-A0A3P8K6E7-F1
#
_cell.length_a   1.000
_cell.length_b   1.000
_cell.length_c   1.000
_cell.angle_alpha   90.00
_cell.angle_beta   90.00
_cell.angle_gamma   90.00
#
_symmetry.space_group_name_H-M   'P 1'
#
loop_
_entity.id
_entity.type
_entity.pdbx_description
1 polymer ?
#
loop_
_entity_poly.entity_id
_entity_poly.type
_entity_poly.pdbx_seq_one_letter_code
_entity_poly.pdbx_strand_id
1 'polypeptide(L)'
;MRLTTEQKTEIVRLKRSGVGYRTIASKMGFRPSTVSSFCQRSGLFADNPAHRALFTIPESCFSSIPALIKPLPPQKVITGHKQTDAYLWVLEVIQLDEPAHLAAAEAALEKLTISPKEAEKRYRDWMVANGANILQTAFGTIFMDDPQHYLKRARENIRKASEVRAVFGSYEKAMEPVEAEQFIARSVFQVSEDFGLTQEEVADGYILGIERHLELEDAPKKCAPWIH
;
A
#
# COMPACT_ATOMS: atom_id res chain seq x y z
N MET A 1 -31.98 31.28 22.02
CA MET A 1 -32.98 31.40 20.92
C MET A 1 -33.43 30.00 20.54
N ARG A 2 -34.73 29.69 20.59
CA ARG A 2 -35.25 28.38 20.17
C ARG A 2 -35.61 28.47 18.68
N LEU A 3 -35.03 27.60 17.86
CA LEU A 3 -35.35 27.49 16.43
C LEU A 3 -36.81 27.04 16.27
N THR A 4 -37.55 27.71 15.38
CA THR A 4 -38.91 27.29 15.01
C THR A 4 -38.87 26.00 14.18
N THR A 5 -39.99 25.28 14.10
CA THR A 5 -40.08 24.04 13.33
C THR A 5 -39.78 24.26 11.84
N GLU A 6 -40.27 25.36 11.27
CA GLU A 6 -40.00 25.75 9.88
C GLU A 6 -38.52 26.02 9.61
N GLN A 7 -37.85 26.75 10.52
CA GLN A 7 -36.42 27.02 10.42
C GLN A 7 -35.59 25.74 10.49
N LYS A 8 -35.99 24.78 11.32
CA LYS A 8 -35.34 23.46 11.41
C LYS A 8 -35.49 22.68 10.10
N THR A 9 -36.68 22.65 9.52
CA THR A 9 -36.95 21.95 8.25
C THR A 9 -36.14 22.56 7.11
N GLU A 10 -36.07 23.90 7.05
CA GLU A 10 -35.28 24.59 6.01
C GLU A 10 -33.77 24.36 6.18
N ILE A 11 -33.25 24.35 7.41
CA ILE A 11 -31.86 23.99 7.68
C ILE A 11 -31.56 22.55 7.21
N VAL A 12 -32.46 21.60 7.49
CA VAL A 12 -32.31 20.20 7.04
C VAL A 12 -32.33 20.11 5.52
N ARG A 13 -33.25 20.81 4.85
CA ARG A 13 -33.36 20.85 3.38
C ARG A 13 -32.09 21.39 2.74
N LEU A 14 -31.61 22.54 3.20
CA LEU A 14 -30.39 23.17 2.69
C LEU A 14 -29.15 22.30 2.92
N LYS A 15 -29.07 21.65 4.09
CA LYS A 15 -27.95 20.75 4.40
C LYS A 15 -27.96 19.50 3.53
N ARG A 16 -29.14 18.93 3.23
CA ARG A 16 -29.30 17.81 2.29
C ARG A 16 -28.91 18.18 0.84
N SER A 17 -29.10 19.43 0.44
CA SER A 17 -28.63 19.93 -0.86
C SER A 17 -27.12 20.24 -0.93
N GLY A 18 -26.34 19.92 0.11
CA GLY A 18 -24.87 20.09 0.10
C GLY A 18 -24.38 21.48 0.52
N VAL A 19 -25.25 22.36 1.02
CA VAL A 19 -24.86 23.73 1.41
C VAL A 19 -24.08 23.70 2.74
N GLY A 20 -22.97 24.43 2.81
CA GLY A 20 -22.11 24.54 4.00
C GLY A 20 -22.76 25.31 5.16
N TYR A 21 -22.28 25.06 6.39
CA TYR A 21 -22.87 25.65 7.61
C TYR A 21 -22.83 27.19 7.62
N ARG A 22 -21.75 27.80 7.12
CA ARG A 22 -21.65 29.27 7.02
C ARG A 22 -22.68 29.84 6.05
N THR A 23 -22.82 29.24 4.87
CA THR A 23 -23.76 29.69 3.85
C THR A 23 -25.21 29.58 4.30
N ILE A 24 -25.57 28.49 5.01
CA ILE A 24 -26.91 28.33 5.62
C ILE A 24 -27.14 29.41 6.67
N ALA A 25 -26.14 29.66 7.53
CA ALA A 25 -26.23 30.66 8.59
C ALA A 25 -26.39 32.09 8.04
N SER A 26 -25.63 32.45 7.00
CA SER A 26 -25.76 33.72 6.30
C SER A 26 -27.12 33.90 5.63
N LYS A 27 -27.65 32.84 4.99
CA LYS A 27 -28.95 32.86 4.32
C LYS A 27 -30.13 33.02 5.30
N MET A 28 -30.01 32.42 6.48
CA MET A 28 -31.09 32.38 7.48
C MET A 28 -30.92 33.42 8.60
N GLY A 29 -29.86 34.23 8.59
CA GLY A 29 -29.59 35.25 9.62
C GLY A 29 -29.18 34.67 10.98
N PHE A 30 -28.57 33.48 11.02
CA PHE A 30 -28.12 32.84 12.25
C PHE A 30 -26.60 32.88 12.41
N ARG A 31 -26.12 32.59 13.63
CA ARG A 31 -24.70 32.29 13.84
C ARG A 31 -24.40 30.89 13.30
N PRO A 32 -23.25 30.68 12.62
CA PRO A 32 -22.84 29.34 12.15
C PRO A 32 -22.84 28.26 13.23
N SER A 33 -22.48 28.63 14.46
CA SER A 33 -22.52 27.74 15.64
C SER A 33 -23.92 27.22 15.94
N THR A 34 -24.96 28.05 15.74
CA THR A 34 -26.36 27.65 16.00
C THR A 34 -26.84 26.59 15.01
N VAL A 35 -26.45 26.73 13.74
CA VAL A 35 -26.74 25.74 12.69
C VAL A 35 -25.96 24.45 12.97
N SER A 36 -24.67 24.55 13.27
CA SER A 36 -23.82 23.39 13.59
C SER A 36 -24.35 22.60 14.80
N SER A 37 -24.62 23.27 15.92
CA SER A 37 -25.15 22.61 17.12
C SER A 37 -26.55 22.03 16.94
N PHE A 38 -27.37 22.55 16.03
CA PHE A 38 -28.63 21.91 15.66
C PHE A 38 -28.40 20.63 14.85
N CYS A 39 -27.59 20.69 13.80
CA CYS A 39 -27.27 19.52 12.97
C CYS A 39 -26.62 18.40 13.78
N GLN A 40 -25.66 18.72 14.66
CA GLN A 40 -25.01 17.74 15.55
C GLN A 40 -26.02 17.07 16.49
N ARG A 41 -26.84 17.85 17.21
CA ARG A 41 -27.84 17.32 18.15
C ARG A 41 -28.99 16.59 17.46
N SER A 42 -29.25 16.88 16.19
CA SER A 42 -30.30 16.19 15.42
C SER A 42 -29.93 14.76 15.05
N GLY A 43 -28.65 14.39 15.08
CA GLY A 43 -28.16 13.06 14.67
C GLY A 43 -28.27 12.76 13.16
N LEU A 44 -29.05 13.56 12.42
CA LEU A 44 -29.37 13.36 10.99
C LEU A 44 -28.16 13.44 10.06
N PHE A 45 -27.03 14.00 10.53
CA PHE A 45 -25.84 14.27 9.73
C PHE A 45 -24.54 13.79 10.41
N ALA A 46 -24.65 13.03 11.51
CA ALA A 46 -23.50 12.56 12.27
C ALA A 46 -22.87 11.30 11.66
N ASP A 47 -23.69 10.36 11.20
CA ASP A 47 -23.25 9.12 10.57
C ASP A 47 -23.90 8.96 9.19
N ASN A 48 -23.11 9.10 8.13
CA ASN A 48 -23.56 8.74 6.78
C ASN A 48 -23.24 7.26 6.54
N PRO A 49 -24.23 6.35 6.54
CA PRO A 49 -23.99 4.92 6.33
C PRO A 49 -23.37 4.64 4.96
N ALA A 50 -23.66 5.45 3.93
CA ALA A 50 -23.04 5.31 2.61
C ALA A 50 -21.55 5.66 2.65
N HIS A 51 -21.16 6.70 3.41
CA HIS A 51 -19.75 7.02 3.63
C HIS A 51 -19.05 5.88 4.37
N ARG A 52 -19.66 5.35 5.44
CA ARG A 52 -19.09 4.22 6.19
C ARG A 52 -18.91 2.99 5.29
N ALA A 53 -19.89 2.67 4.45
CA ALA A 53 -19.81 1.55 3.52
C ALA A 53 -18.63 1.67 2.54
N LEU A 54 -18.38 2.87 1.99
CA LEU A 54 -17.28 3.11 1.06
C LEU A 54 -15.89 2.87 1.67
N PHE A 55 -15.71 3.14 2.97
CA PHE A 55 -14.43 3.00 3.67
C PHE A 55 -14.35 1.74 4.55
N THR A 56 -15.32 0.83 4.45
CA THR A 56 -15.30 -0.44 5.18
C THR A 56 -14.63 -1.50 4.33
N ILE A 57 -13.62 -2.18 4.88
CA ILE A 57 -12.98 -3.33 4.24
C ILE A 57 -14.03 -4.45 4.09
N PRO A 58 -14.22 -5.03 2.90
CA PRO A 58 -15.20 -6.10 2.72
C PRO A 58 -14.84 -7.33 3.57
N GLU A 59 -15.87 -8.07 4.00
CA GLU A 59 -15.69 -9.30 4.77
C GLU A 59 -14.97 -10.36 3.94
N SER A 60 -14.12 -11.16 4.59
CA SER A 60 -13.39 -12.24 3.92
C SER A 60 -14.35 -13.28 3.36
N CYS A 61 -14.18 -13.60 2.09
CA CYS A 61 -14.93 -14.62 1.37
C CYS A 61 -14.01 -15.80 1.04
N PHE A 62 -14.46 -17.02 1.25
CA PHE A 62 -13.72 -18.21 0.84
C PHE A 62 -13.72 -18.30 -0.69
N SER A 63 -12.54 -18.33 -1.31
CA SER A 63 -12.41 -18.63 -2.73
C SER A 63 -12.24 -20.12 -2.96
N SER A 64 -12.93 -20.67 -3.95
CA SER A 64 -12.82 -22.06 -4.41
C SER A 64 -11.89 -22.21 -5.62
N ILE A 65 -11.15 -21.15 -5.96
CA ILE A 65 -10.23 -21.14 -7.10
C ILE A 65 -9.03 -22.05 -6.75
N PRO A 66 -8.71 -23.06 -7.59
CA PRO A 66 -7.56 -23.91 -7.35
C PRO A 66 -6.28 -23.09 -7.36
N ALA A 67 -5.42 -23.30 -6.35
CA ALA A 67 -4.16 -22.58 -6.24
C ALA A 67 -3.25 -22.90 -7.42
N LEU A 68 -2.92 -21.90 -8.23
CA LEU A 68 -1.88 -22.00 -9.25
C LEU A 68 -0.52 -21.99 -8.55
N ILE A 69 0.08 -23.16 -8.40
CA ILE A 69 1.39 -23.32 -7.74
C ILE A 69 2.48 -22.81 -8.68
N LYS A 70 3.30 -21.88 -8.21
CA LYS A 70 4.48 -21.43 -8.96
C LYS A 70 5.44 -22.60 -9.17
N PRO A 71 5.99 -22.80 -10.38
CA PRO A 71 6.98 -23.84 -10.61
C PRO A 71 8.26 -23.56 -9.81
N LEU A 72 8.98 -24.63 -9.46
CA LEU A 72 10.27 -24.50 -8.80
C LEU A 72 11.29 -23.81 -9.72
N PRO A 73 12.20 -23.00 -9.16
CA PRO A 73 13.24 -22.36 -9.94
C PRO A 73 14.25 -23.42 -10.42
N PRO A 74 14.83 -23.27 -11.62
CA PRO A 74 15.84 -24.21 -12.11
C PRO A 74 17.07 -24.17 -11.21
N GLN A 75 17.68 -25.34 -10.96
CA GLN A 75 18.94 -25.42 -10.21
C GLN A 75 20.07 -24.78 -11.04
N LYS A 76 20.85 -23.91 -10.40
CA LYS A 76 21.95 -23.17 -11.02
C LYS A 76 23.27 -23.57 -10.38
N VAL A 77 24.34 -23.58 -11.18
CA VAL A 77 25.72 -23.75 -10.72
C VAL A 77 26.36 -22.37 -10.74
N ILE A 78 26.59 -21.78 -9.57
CA ILE A 78 27.07 -20.38 -9.45
C ILE A 78 28.53 -20.40 -9.01
N THR A 79 28.78 -20.95 -7.82
CA THR A 79 30.08 -20.98 -7.18
C THR A 79 30.93 -22.18 -7.61
N GLY A 80 30.30 -23.19 -8.24
CA GLY A 80 30.93 -24.47 -8.57
C GLY A 80 31.01 -25.44 -7.39
N HIS A 81 30.64 -24.99 -6.17
CA HIS A 81 30.54 -25.86 -5.00
C HIS A 81 29.10 -26.34 -4.81
N LYS A 82 28.89 -27.65 -5.02
CA LYS A 82 27.55 -28.27 -5.01
C LYS A 82 26.69 -27.91 -3.79
N GLN A 83 27.25 -27.87 -2.58
CA GLN A 83 26.46 -27.58 -1.37
C GLN A 83 26.15 -26.09 -1.21
N THR A 84 27.05 -25.21 -1.68
CA THR A 84 26.83 -23.77 -1.62
C THR A 84 25.80 -23.37 -2.67
N ASP A 85 25.89 -23.95 -3.87
CA ASP A 85 24.91 -23.76 -4.93
C ASP A 85 23.53 -24.32 -4.54
N ALA A 86 23.49 -25.49 -3.88
CA ALA A 86 22.25 -26.03 -3.31
C ALA A 86 21.66 -25.11 -2.22
N TYR A 87 22.50 -24.54 -1.35
CA TYR A 87 22.06 -23.59 -0.32
C TYR A 87 21.44 -22.34 -0.94
N LEU A 88 22.12 -21.73 -1.92
CA LEU A 88 21.62 -20.56 -2.65
C LEU A 88 20.28 -20.86 -3.34
N TRP A 89 20.16 -22.05 -3.94
CA TRP A 89 18.91 -22.48 -4.56
C TRP A 89 17.79 -22.66 -3.54
N VAL A 90 18.05 -23.24 -2.37
CA VAL A 90 17.05 -23.34 -1.29
C VAL A 90 16.58 -21.96 -0.82
N LEU A 91 17.50 -20.98 -0.71
CA LEU A 91 17.11 -19.60 -0.40
C LEU A 91 16.24 -18.98 -1.49
N GLU A 92 16.55 -19.21 -2.77
CA GLU A 92 15.72 -18.78 -3.91
C GLU A 92 14.31 -19.40 -3.85
N VAL A 93 14.21 -20.69 -3.48
CA VAL A 93 12.92 -21.37 -3.28
C VAL A 93 12.12 -20.77 -2.13
N ILE A 94 12.75 -20.43 -1.01
CA ILE A 94 12.07 -19.80 0.13
C ILE A 94 11.54 -18.41 -0.26
N GLN A 95 12.32 -17.65 -1.03
CA GLN A 95 11.94 -16.30 -1.49
C GLN A 95 10.78 -16.28 -2.50
N LEU A 96 10.40 -17.42 -3.08
CA LEU A 96 9.20 -17.50 -3.94
C LEU A 96 7.89 -17.30 -3.16
N ASP A 97 7.94 -17.38 -1.83
CA ASP A 97 6.81 -17.26 -0.89
C ASP A 97 5.66 -18.21 -1.26
N GLU A 98 5.98 -19.40 -1.76
CA GLU A 98 5.00 -20.39 -2.18
C GLU A 98 4.76 -21.44 -1.07
N PRO A 99 3.53 -21.58 -0.56
CA PRO A 99 3.26 -22.48 0.58
C PRO A 99 3.56 -23.95 0.28
N ALA A 100 3.41 -24.37 -0.98
CA ALA A 100 3.68 -25.76 -1.39
C ALA A 100 5.16 -26.16 -1.23
N HIS A 101 6.08 -25.21 -1.39
CA HIS A 101 7.52 -25.48 -1.42
C HIS A 101 8.20 -25.24 -0.07
N LEU A 102 7.56 -24.52 0.85
CA LEU A 102 8.18 -24.09 2.11
C LEU A 102 8.61 -25.26 3.00
N ALA A 103 7.76 -26.27 3.17
CA ALA A 103 8.07 -27.45 3.98
C ALA A 103 9.22 -28.28 3.36
N ALA A 104 9.24 -28.38 2.03
CA ALA A 104 10.32 -29.05 1.31
C ALA A 104 11.65 -28.28 1.41
N ALA A 105 11.60 -26.95 1.39
CA ALA A 105 12.76 -26.08 1.54
C ALA A 105 13.35 -26.16 2.96
N GLU A 106 12.51 -26.17 3.99
CA GLU A 106 12.93 -26.35 5.40
C GLU A 106 13.61 -27.71 5.60
N ALA A 107 13.02 -28.79 5.09
CA ALA A 107 13.62 -30.13 5.13
C ALA A 107 14.91 -30.24 4.28
N ALA A 108 15.04 -29.46 3.20
CA ALA A 108 16.27 -29.42 2.40
C ALA A 108 17.39 -28.69 3.15
N LEU A 109 17.07 -27.61 3.85
CA LEU A 109 18.01 -26.84 4.67
C LEU A 109 18.62 -27.70 5.79
N GLU A 110 17.82 -28.53 6.47
CA GLU A 110 18.28 -29.45 7.51
C GLU A 110 19.23 -30.54 6.98
N LYS A 111 19.13 -30.90 5.70
CA LYS A 111 19.97 -31.92 5.06
C LYS A 111 21.32 -31.37 4.59
N LEU A 112 21.48 -30.05 4.50
CA LEU A 112 22.73 -29.45 4.07
C LEU A 112 23.76 -29.54 5.19
N THR A 113 24.95 -30.07 4.87
CA THR A 113 26.04 -30.18 5.84
C THR A 113 26.84 -28.90 6.00
N ILE A 114 26.71 -27.95 5.06
CA ILE A 114 27.42 -26.67 5.09
C ILE A 114 26.76 -25.73 6.11
N SER A 115 27.56 -25.02 6.91
CA SER A 115 26.99 -23.99 7.77
C SER A 115 26.56 -22.76 6.94
N PRO A 116 25.46 -22.08 7.27
CA PRO A 116 25.01 -20.86 6.58
C PRO A 116 26.13 -19.81 6.42
N LYS A 117 26.94 -19.64 7.45
CA LYS A 117 28.07 -18.70 7.48
C LYS A 117 29.19 -19.06 6.49
N GLU A 118 29.46 -20.36 6.31
CA GLU A 118 30.42 -20.82 5.30
C GLU A 118 29.86 -20.67 3.89
N ALA A 119 28.57 -20.91 3.69
CA ALA A 119 27.90 -20.69 2.40
C ALA A 119 27.96 -19.21 2.02
N GLU A 120 27.67 -18.31 2.96
CA GLU A 120 27.79 -16.85 2.78
C GLU A 120 29.21 -16.45 2.40
N LYS A 121 30.22 -16.89 3.16
CA LYS A 121 31.62 -16.55 2.88
C LYS A 121 32.03 -16.98 1.47
N ARG A 122 31.69 -18.21 1.08
CA ARG A 122 32.05 -18.74 -0.26
C ARG A 122 31.38 -17.96 -1.38
N TYR A 123 30.11 -17.62 -1.21
CA TYR A 123 29.39 -16.83 -2.20
C TYR A 123 29.91 -15.40 -2.28
N ARG A 124 30.26 -14.80 -1.14
CA ARG A 124 30.91 -13.49 -1.05
C ARG A 124 32.26 -13.48 -1.78
N ASP A 125 33.11 -14.45 -1.50
CA ASP A 125 34.43 -14.59 -2.12
C ASP A 125 34.29 -14.78 -3.65
N TRP A 126 33.32 -15.58 -4.10
CA TRP A 126 32.98 -15.73 -5.50
C TRP A 126 32.50 -14.40 -6.12
N MET A 127 31.64 -13.65 -5.44
CA MET A 127 31.07 -12.39 -5.94
C MET A 127 32.16 -11.32 -6.13
N VAL A 128 33.09 -11.23 -5.18
CA VAL A 128 34.29 -10.36 -5.29
C VAL A 128 35.19 -10.80 -6.45
N ALA A 129 35.42 -12.11 -6.61
CA ALA A 129 36.23 -12.64 -7.72
C ALA A 129 35.60 -12.38 -9.10
N ASN A 130 34.27 -12.28 -9.19
CA ASN A 130 33.53 -11.97 -10.41
C ASN A 130 33.35 -10.45 -10.64
N GLY A 131 34.04 -9.59 -9.88
CA GLY A 131 34.08 -8.15 -10.11
C GLY A 131 32.88 -7.37 -9.54
N ALA A 132 32.09 -7.96 -8.66
CA ALA A 132 31.04 -7.23 -7.95
C ALA A 132 31.64 -6.18 -7.02
N ASN A 133 31.00 -5.01 -6.94
CA ASN A 133 31.43 -3.97 -6.03
C ASN A 133 31.02 -4.27 -4.57
N ILE A 134 31.53 -3.46 -3.62
CA ILE A 134 31.31 -3.65 -2.18
C ILE A 134 29.81 -3.61 -1.83
N LEU A 135 29.04 -2.71 -2.46
CA LEU A 135 27.60 -2.58 -2.20
C LEU A 135 26.83 -3.79 -2.73
N GLN A 136 27.10 -4.22 -3.96
CA GLN A 136 26.49 -5.42 -4.56
C GLN A 136 26.78 -6.66 -3.72
N THR A 137 28.02 -6.78 -3.22
CA THR A 137 28.41 -7.87 -2.32
C THR A 137 27.66 -7.82 -1.00
N ALA A 138 27.59 -6.65 -0.37
CA ALA A 138 26.88 -6.49 0.90
C ALA A 138 25.38 -6.78 0.78
N PHE A 139 24.72 -6.26 -0.26
CA PHE A 139 23.30 -6.52 -0.49
C PHE A 139 23.00 -7.93 -1.00
N GLY A 140 23.92 -8.52 -1.76
CA GLY A 140 23.78 -9.87 -2.31
C GLY A 140 23.94 -10.97 -1.27
N THR A 141 24.67 -10.72 -0.18
CA THR A 141 24.87 -11.69 0.92
C THR A 141 24.13 -11.32 2.20
N ILE A 142 23.25 -10.31 2.16
CA ILE A 142 22.56 -9.83 3.36
C ILE A 142 21.67 -10.93 3.96
N PHE A 143 21.79 -11.17 5.27
CA PHE A 143 21.06 -12.21 6.03
C PHE A 143 21.26 -13.65 5.54
N MET A 144 22.22 -13.90 4.64
CA MET A 144 22.43 -15.23 4.06
C MET A 144 22.93 -16.25 5.09
N ASP A 145 23.47 -15.78 6.21
CA ASP A 145 23.87 -16.59 7.37
C ASP A 145 22.71 -16.94 8.31
N ASP A 146 21.54 -16.30 8.15
CA ASP A 146 20.32 -16.56 8.93
C ASP A 146 19.16 -17.04 8.03
N PRO A 147 19.11 -18.35 7.70
CA PRO A 147 18.01 -18.89 6.89
C PRO A 147 16.66 -18.88 7.64
N GLN A 148 16.65 -18.80 8.98
CA GLN A 148 15.41 -18.73 9.76
C GLN A 148 14.71 -17.38 9.56
N HIS A 149 15.48 -16.30 9.35
CA HIS A 149 14.92 -15.01 8.94
C HIS A 149 14.09 -15.13 7.66
N TYR A 150 14.62 -15.80 6.63
CA TYR A 150 13.93 -16.02 5.35
C TYR A 150 12.66 -16.87 5.53
N LEU A 151 12.73 -17.96 6.29
CA LEU A 151 11.55 -18.80 6.58
C LEU A 151 10.46 -18.02 7.32
N LYS A 152 10.82 -17.21 8.32
CA LYS A 152 9.86 -16.37 9.05
C LYS A 152 9.19 -15.35 8.13
N ARG A 153 9.98 -14.67 7.30
CA ARG A 153 9.49 -13.70 6.33
C ARG A 153 8.57 -14.35 5.31
N ALA A 154 8.93 -15.52 4.78
CA ALA A 154 8.11 -16.27 3.85
C ALA A 154 6.76 -16.68 4.46
N ARG A 155 6.76 -17.20 5.69
CA ARG A 155 5.52 -17.51 6.44
C ARG A 155 4.62 -16.29 6.61
N GLU A 156 5.21 -15.13 6.93
CA GLU A 156 4.46 -13.88 7.09
C GLU A 156 3.89 -13.39 5.75
N ASN A 157 4.67 -13.46 4.68
CA ASN A 157 4.23 -13.09 3.33
C ASN A 157 3.10 -13.98 2.83
N ILE A 158 3.21 -15.30 3.04
CA ILE A 158 2.14 -16.26 2.73
C ILE A 158 0.86 -15.93 3.49
N ARG A 159 0.97 -15.59 4.78
CA ARG A 159 -0.19 -15.19 5.61
C ARG A 159 -0.84 -13.90 5.09
N LYS A 160 -0.05 -12.86 4.80
CA LYS A 160 -0.57 -11.61 4.24
C LYS A 160 -1.23 -11.84 2.88
N ALA A 161 -0.61 -12.66 2.03
CA ALA A 161 -1.18 -13.00 0.73
C ALA A 161 -2.49 -13.79 0.85
N SER A 162 -2.61 -14.69 1.83
CA SER A 162 -3.86 -15.41 2.06
C SER A 162 -4.96 -14.51 2.63
N GLU A 163 -4.63 -13.57 3.52
CA GLU A 163 -5.55 -12.55 4.01
C GLU A 163 -6.09 -11.68 2.86
N VAL A 164 -5.21 -11.16 2.00
CA VAL A 164 -5.61 -10.35 0.84
C VAL A 164 -6.46 -11.17 -0.14
N ARG A 165 -6.08 -12.41 -0.44
CA ARG A 165 -6.87 -13.30 -1.31
C ARG A 165 -8.22 -13.64 -0.70
N ALA A 166 -8.33 -13.75 0.63
CA ALA A 166 -9.61 -13.97 1.28
C ALA A 166 -10.54 -12.76 1.14
N VAL A 167 -10.00 -11.53 1.14
CA VAL A 167 -10.80 -10.31 0.99
C VAL A 167 -11.16 -10.03 -0.48
N PHE A 168 -10.19 -10.12 -1.38
CA PHE A 168 -10.34 -9.69 -2.78
C PHE A 168 -10.54 -10.83 -3.77
N GLY A 169 -10.35 -12.08 -3.37
CA GLY A 169 -10.49 -13.27 -4.20
C GLY A 169 -9.28 -13.55 -5.11
N SER A 170 -8.88 -12.57 -5.92
CA SER A 170 -7.71 -12.65 -6.82
C SER A 170 -6.82 -11.41 -6.72
N TYR A 171 -5.61 -11.53 -7.25
CA TYR A 171 -4.67 -10.42 -7.31
C TYR A 171 -5.14 -9.33 -8.28
N GLU A 172 -5.66 -9.74 -9.45
CA GLU A 172 -6.17 -8.83 -10.47
C GLU A 172 -7.30 -7.97 -9.89
N LYS A 173 -8.25 -8.61 -9.18
CA LYS A 173 -9.37 -7.92 -8.54
C LYS A 173 -8.93 -7.01 -7.38
N ALA A 174 -7.82 -7.33 -6.71
CA ALA A 174 -7.23 -6.45 -5.70
C ALA A 174 -6.59 -5.19 -6.30
N MET A 175 -6.24 -5.21 -7.60
CA MET A 175 -5.67 -4.07 -8.32
C MET A 175 -6.73 -3.25 -9.07
N GLU A 176 -7.98 -3.70 -9.09
CA GLU A 176 -9.09 -2.91 -9.64
C GLU A 176 -9.44 -1.76 -8.68
N PRO A 177 -9.71 -0.55 -9.19
CA PRO A 177 -9.98 0.61 -8.36
C PRO A 177 -11.28 0.41 -7.58
N VAL A 178 -11.21 0.59 -6.26
CA VAL A 178 -12.37 0.43 -5.38
C VAL A 178 -13.39 1.55 -5.62
N GLU A 179 -14.66 1.36 -5.25
CA GLU A 179 -15.69 2.39 -5.42
C GLU A 179 -15.33 3.73 -4.77
N ALA A 180 -14.61 3.70 -3.64
CA ALA A 180 -14.10 4.90 -2.99
C ALA A 180 -13.08 5.66 -3.86
N GLU A 181 -12.15 4.94 -4.51
CA GLU A 181 -11.18 5.53 -5.43
C GLU A 181 -11.86 6.09 -6.67
N GLN A 182 -12.83 5.35 -7.24
CA GLN A 182 -13.63 5.84 -8.36
C GLN A 182 -14.46 7.08 -8.00
N PHE A 183 -14.97 7.16 -6.76
CA PHE A 183 -15.70 8.33 -6.27
C PHE A 183 -14.77 9.55 -6.16
N ILE A 184 -13.55 9.36 -5.63
CA ILE A 184 -12.53 10.42 -5.58
C ILE A 184 -12.12 10.84 -7.00
N ALA A 185 -11.92 9.88 -7.91
CA ALA A 185 -11.64 10.09 -9.34
C ALA A 185 -12.68 10.96 -10.05
N ARG A 186 -13.95 10.85 -9.65
CA ARG A 186 -15.05 11.65 -10.23
C ARG A 186 -15.22 13.01 -9.55
N SER A 187 -14.51 13.27 -8.45
CA SER A 187 -14.69 14.50 -7.68
C SER A 187 -14.07 15.71 -8.40
N VAL A 188 -14.79 16.82 -8.40
CA VAL A 188 -14.35 18.08 -9.06
C VAL A 188 -13.16 18.74 -8.33
N PHE A 189 -12.79 18.21 -7.16
CA PHE A 189 -11.69 18.72 -6.32
C PHE A 189 -10.38 17.97 -6.54
N GLN A 190 -10.30 17.13 -7.58
CA GLN A 190 -9.03 16.52 -7.94
C GLN A 190 -8.05 17.58 -8.41
N VAL A 191 -6.95 17.67 -7.68
CA VAL A 191 -5.75 18.33 -8.12
C VAL A 191 -5.16 17.43 -9.22
N SER A 192 -4.88 17.98 -10.40
CA SER A 192 -4.27 17.21 -11.50
C SER A 192 -2.94 16.61 -11.02
N GLU A 193 -2.56 15.44 -11.53
CA GLU A 193 -1.22 14.88 -11.30
C GLU A 193 -0.13 15.88 -11.71
N ASP A 194 -0.42 16.71 -12.71
CA ASP A 194 0.46 17.77 -13.22
C ASP A 194 0.43 19.07 -12.40
N PHE A 195 -0.21 19.09 -11.23
CA PHE A 195 -0.39 20.34 -10.49
C PHE A 195 0.95 20.92 -10.02
N GLY A 196 1.22 22.15 -10.48
CA GLY A 196 2.48 22.85 -10.20
C GLY A 196 3.59 22.58 -11.21
N LEU A 197 3.42 21.59 -12.10
CA LEU A 197 4.35 21.29 -13.18
C LEU A 197 4.14 22.22 -14.38
N THR A 198 5.23 22.55 -15.07
CA THR A 198 5.14 23.22 -16.37
C THR A 198 4.80 22.21 -17.47
N GLN A 199 4.27 22.68 -18.60
CA GLN A 199 3.98 21.79 -19.74
C GLN A 199 5.23 21.08 -20.29
N GLU A 200 6.40 21.70 -20.14
CA GLU A 200 7.70 21.12 -20.51
C GLU A 200 8.08 19.97 -19.56
N GLU A 201 7.93 20.16 -18.24
CA GLU A 201 8.20 19.13 -17.22
C GLU A 201 7.27 17.91 -17.36
N VAL A 202 6.00 18.14 -17.73
CA VAL A 202 5.03 17.06 -18.01
C VAL A 202 5.41 16.29 -19.28
N ALA A 203 5.89 16.98 -20.32
CA ALA A 203 6.30 16.35 -21.57
C ALA A 203 7.61 15.55 -21.43
N ASP A 204 8.56 16.06 -20.64
CA ASP A 204 9.85 15.42 -20.39
C ASP A 204 9.75 14.29 -19.35
N GLY A 205 8.74 14.32 -18.47
CA GLY A 205 8.48 13.29 -17.47
C GLY A 205 9.45 13.28 -16.29
N TYR A 206 10.27 14.33 -16.14
CA TYR A 206 11.16 14.51 -15.00
C TYR A 206 11.33 15.99 -14.64
N ILE A 207 11.63 16.24 -13.37
CA ILE A 207 11.87 17.58 -12.82
C ILE A 207 13.38 17.70 -12.54
N LEU A 208 13.99 18.80 -12.95
CA LEU A 208 15.42 19.06 -12.74
C LEU A 208 15.67 19.90 -11.49
N GLY A 209 16.52 19.40 -10.60
CA GLY A 209 17.04 20.15 -9.47
C GLY A 209 16.23 20.04 -8.18
N ILE A 210 16.95 20.07 -7.05
CA ILE A 210 16.38 19.91 -5.70
C ILE A 210 15.48 21.11 -5.34
N GLU A 211 15.83 22.31 -5.77
CA GLU A 211 15.03 23.53 -5.51
C GLU A 211 13.63 23.42 -6.12
N ARG A 212 13.54 22.90 -7.35
CA ARG A 212 12.26 22.72 -8.05
C ARG A 212 11.38 21.66 -7.37
N HIS A 213 11.98 20.59 -6.82
CA HIS A 213 11.26 19.62 -6.00
C HIS A 213 10.67 20.25 -4.73
N LEU A 214 11.47 21.05 -4.01
CA LEU A 214 11.03 21.72 -2.78
C LEU A 214 9.90 22.74 -3.05
N GLU A 215 9.96 23.46 -4.16
CA GLU A 215 8.90 24.39 -4.56
C GLU A 215 7.56 23.69 -4.81
N LEU A 216 7.58 22.52 -5.44
CA LEU A 216 6.38 21.71 -5.72
C LEU A 216 5.80 21.13 -4.44
N GLU A 217 6.63 20.68 -3.50
CA GLU A 217 6.17 20.21 -2.18
C GLU A 217 5.49 21.33 -1.36
N ASP A 218 5.89 22.58 -1.57
CA ASP A 218 5.32 23.75 -0.88
C ASP A 218 4.15 24.40 -1.63
N ALA A 219 3.94 24.10 -2.91
CA ALA A 219 2.87 24.69 -3.72
C ALA A 219 1.45 24.45 -3.15
N PRO A 220 1.09 23.25 -2.63
CA PRO A 220 -0.23 23.03 -2.02
C PRO A 220 -0.43 23.88 -0.77
N LYS A 221 0.62 24.10 0.03
CA LYS A 221 0.58 24.89 1.28
C LYS A 221 0.33 26.37 0.99
N LYS A 222 0.85 26.89 -0.13
CA LYS A 222 0.68 28.29 -0.54
C LYS A 222 -0.70 28.56 -1.15
N CYS A 223 -1.27 27.59 -1.88
CA CYS A 223 -2.56 27.76 -2.58
C CYS A 223 -3.78 27.50 -1.68
N ALA A 224 -3.63 26.80 -0.56
CA ALA A 224 -4.71 26.50 0.38
C ALA A 224 -4.41 27.01 1.81
N PRO A 225 -4.45 28.33 2.07
CA PRO A 225 -4.28 28.88 3.42
C PRO A 225 -5.41 28.50 4.41
N TRP A 226 -6.35 27.64 4.01
CA TRP A 226 -7.55 27.26 4.76
C TRP A 226 -7.55 25.82 5.27
N ILE A 227 -6.46 25.06 5.09
CA ILE A 227 -6.29 23.72 5.67
C ILE A 227 -5.39 23.84 6.92
N HIS A 228 -5.99 24.31 8.01
CA HIS A 228 -5.50 24.20 9.38
C HIS A 228 -6.67 23.88 10.30
#